data_AF-A0A660KV30-F1
#
_entry.id   AF-A0A660KV30-F1
#
_cell.length_a   1.000
_cell.length_b   1.000
_cell.length_c   1.000
_cell.angle_alpha   90.00
_cell.angle_beta   90.00
_cell.angle_gamma   90.00
#
_symmetry.space_group_name_H-M   'P 1'
#
loop_
_entity.id
_entity.type
_entity.pdbx_description
1 polymer ?
#
loop_
_entity_poly.entity_id
_entity_poly.type
_entity_poly.pdbx_seq_one_letter_code
_entity_poly.pdbx_strand_id
1 'polypeptide(L)'
;MNVLAELVAWGDLGKVVAVGLLGGVGLVVTWGLLLLGLERTQEIRAGARTGTVAGYGAVALLGAVGTLALLGLGLWAITQK
;
A
#
# COMPACT_ATOMS: atom_id res chain seq x y z
N MET A 1 16.85 -38.19 -5.24
CA MET A 1 15.90 -37.29 -5.93
C MET A 1 14.84 -36.94 -4.91
N ASN A 2 14.83 -35.69 -4.43
CA ASN A 2 14.05 -35.26 -3.26
C ASN A 2 12.60 -34.97 -3.65
N VAL A 3 11.70 -35.91 -3.31
CA VAL A 3 10.23 -35.83 -3.51
C VAL A 3 9.60 -34.55 -2.95
N LEU A 4 10.23 -33.91 -1.96
CA LEU A 4 9.79 -32.63 -1.38
C LEU A 4 9.98 -31.42 -2.33
N ALA A 5 10.93 -31.47 -3.26
CA ALA A 5 11.15 -30.39 -4.23
C ALA A 5 10.12 -30.40 -5.37
N GLU A 6 9.47 -31.55 -5.58
CA GLU A 6 8.46 -31.76 -6.63
C GLU A 6 7.04 -31.44 -6.14
N LEU A 7 6.78 -31.54 -4.81
CA LEU A 7 5.47 -31.22 -4.23
C LEU A 7 5.21 -29.72 -4.02
N VAL A 8 6.26 -28.93 -3.84
CA VAL A 8 6.16 -27.47 -3.65
C VAL A 8 6.92 -26.83 -4.80
N ALA A 9 6.19 -26.26 -5.75
CA ALA A 9 6.77 -25.37 -6.74
C ALA A 9 7.29 -24.10 -6.03
N TRP A 10 8.49 -24.18 -5.44
CA TRP A 10 9.09 -23.13 -4.63
C TRP A 10 9.20 -21.79 -5.36
N GLY A 11 9.34 -21.83 -6.70
CA GLY A 11 9.32 -20.63 -7.54
C GLY A 11 7.96 -19.91 -7.56
N ASP A 12 6.86 -20.64 -7.53
CA ASP A 12 5.51 -20.05 -7.49
C ASP A 12 5.11 -19.66 -6.06
N LEU A 13 5.53 -20.44 -5.07
CA LEU A 13 5.38 -20.07 -3.65
C LEU A 13 6.08 -18.73 -3.36
N GLY A 14 7.31 -18.54 -3.85
CA GLY A 14 8.06 -17.30 -3.69
C GLY A 14 7.36 -16.08 -4.30
N LYS A 15 6.73 -16.24 -5.47
CA LYS A 15 5.94 -15.17 -6.10
C LYS A 15 4.72 -14.79 -5.27
N VAL A 16 3.97 -15.78 -4.76
CA VAL A 16 2.79 -15.54 -3.92
C VAL A 16 3.18 -14.82 -2.63
N VAL A 17 4.27 -15.22 -1.99
CA VAL A 17 4.80 -14.55 -0.78
C VAL A 17 5.25 -13.12 -1.10
N ALA A 18 5.98 -12.91 -2.20
CA ALA A 18 6.42 -11.59 -2.60
C ALA A 18 5.23 -10.66 -2.91
N VAL A 19 4.22 -11.14 -3.64
CA VAL A 19 3.00 -10.37 -3.92
C VAL A 19 2.21 -10.10 -2.65
N GLY A 20 2.10 -11.07 -1.72
CA GLY A 20 1.45 -10.90 -0.43
C GLY A 20 2.15 -9.87 0.45
N LEU A 21 3.47 -9.91 0.52
CA LEU A 21 4.28 -8.92 1.24
C LEU A 21 4.16 -7.53 0.59
N LEU A 22 4.32 -7.42 -0.72
CA LEU A 22 4.22 -6.14 -1.44
C LEU A 22 2.80 -5.56 -1.35
N GLY A 23 1.78 -6.39 -1.47
CA GLY A 23 0.38 -5.97 -1.32
C GLY A 23 0.06 -5.52 0.10
N GLY A 24 0.42 -6.33 1.10
CA GLY A 24 0.16 -6.01 2.50
C GLY A 24 0.95 -4.81 3.00
N VAL A 25 2.28 -4.81 2.83
CA VAL A 25 3.16 -3.70 3.23
C VAL A 25 2.83 -2.46 2.43
N GLY A 26 2.65 -2.60 1.10
CA GLY A 26 2.30 -1.49 0.24
C GLY A 26 1.01 -0.80 0.68
N LEU A 27 -0.04 -1.57 0.98
CA LEU A 27 -1.33 -1.02 1.39
C LEU A 27 -1.22 -0.29 2.73
N VAL A 28 -0.51 -0.87 3.70
CA VAL A 28 -0.28 -0.25 5.00
C VAL A 28 0.50 1.06 4.87
N VAL A 29 1.55 1.07 4.03
CA VAL A 29 2.36 2.27 3.79
C VAL A 29 1.54 3.37 3.12
N THR A 30 0.82 3.06 2.03
CA THR A 30 0.02 4.07 1.32
C THR A 30 -1.11 4.61 2.18
N TRP A 31 -1.73 3.76 3.01
CA TRP A 31 -2.73 4.19 3.97
C TRP A 31 -2.15 5.10 5.06
N GLY A 32 -0.96 4.76 5.58
CA GLY A 32 -0.22 5.59 6.53
C GLY A 32 0.11 6.96 5.96
N LEU A 33 0.52 7.05 4.69
CA LEU A 33 0.77 8.32 4.01
C LEU A 33 -0.51 9.16 3.88
N LEU A 34 -1.66 8.53 3.59
CA LEU A 34 -2.94 9.22 3.53
C LEU A 34 -3.27 9.87 4.89
N LEU A 35 -3.26 9.07 5.96
CA LEU A 35 -3.58 9.54 7.30
C LEU A 35 -2.62 10.65 7.74
N LEU A 36 -1.32 10.44 7.54
CA LEU A 36 -0.30 11.43 7.86
C LEU A 36 -0.55 12.74 7.11
N GLY A 37 -0.77 12.68 5.79
CA GLY A 37 -1.02 13.87 4.99
C GLY A 37 -2.26 14.63 5.44
N LEU A 38 -3.35 13.92 5.76
CA LEU A 38 -4.59 14.52 6.28
C LEU A 38 -4.38 15.18 7.64
N GLU A 39 -3.81 14.46 8.60
CA GLU A 39 -3.56 14.95 9.95
C GLU A 39 -2.67 16.19 9.93
N ARG A 40 -1.55 16.15 9.21
CA ARG A 40 -0.64 17.29 9.10
C ARG A 40 -1.25 18.48 8.38
N THR A 41 -2.15 18.24 7.41
CA THR A 41 -2.90 19.32 6.76
C THR A 41 -3.86 20.00 7.73
N GLN A 42 -4.52 19.24 8.60
CA GLN A 42 -5.41 19.80 9.63
C GLN A 42 -4.62 20.57 10.68
N GLU A 43 -3.48 20.04 11.15
CA GLU A 43 -2.59 20.73 12.10
C GLU A 43 -2.13 22.11 11.56
N ILE A 44 -1.77 22.20 10.27
CA ILE A 44 -1.39 23.47 9.65
C ILE A 44 -2.57 24.43 9.57
N ARG A 45 -3.75 23.95 9.16
CA ARG A 45 -4.97 24.78 9.09
C ARG A 45 -5.39 25.30 10.46
N ALA A 46 -5.14 24.51 11.52
CA ALA A 46 -5.38 24.89 12.90
C ALA A 46 -4.28 25.80 13.49
N GLY A 47 -3.21 26.09 12.74
CA GLY A 47 -2.06 26.87 13.23
C GLY A 47 -1.17 26.14 14.25
N ALA A 48 -1.40 24.84 14.46
CA ALA A 48 -0.64 24.01 15.41
C ALA A 48 0.73 23.56 14.88
N ARG A 49 0.99 23.75 13.58
CA ARG A 49 2.25 23.36 12.94
C ARG A 49 2.64 24.31 11.81
N THR A 50 3.95 24.51 11.65
CA THR A 50 4.54 25.20 10.49
C THR A 50 4.71 24.24 9.31
N GLY A 51 4.28 24.66 8.12
CA GLY A 51 4.38 23.87 6.90
C GLY A 51 3.44 24.37 5.82
N THR A 52 3.43 23.70 4.66
CA THR A 52 2.54 24.04 3.55
C THR A 52 1.39 23.03 3.44
N VAL A 53 0.16 23.55 3.41
CA VAL A 53 -1.05 22.76 3.14
C VAL A 53 -0.92 21.98 1.84
N ALA A 54 -0.32 22.59 0.82
CA ALA A 54 -0.08 21.94 -0.48
C ALA A 54 0.87 20.74 -0.36
N GLY A 55 1.93 20.82 0.45
CA GLY A 55 2.89 19.74 0.63
C GLY A 55 2.27 18.52 1.30
N TYR A 56 1.60 18.71 2.43
CA TYR A 56 0.94 17.59 3.13
C TYR A 56 -0.33 17.11 2.41
N GLY A 57 -1.01 18.00 1.67
CA GLY A 57 -2.08 17.62 0.76
C GLY A 57 -1.59 16.69 -0.37
N ALA A 58 -0.40 16.95 -0.94
CA ALA A 58 0.20 16.06 -1.93
C ALA A 58 0.54 14.68 -1.34
N VAL A 59 1.06 14.62 -0.10
CA VAL A 59 1.30 13.36 0.61
C VAL A 59 0.00 12.58 0.81
N ALA A 60 -1.07 13.26 1.23
CA ALA A 60 -2.38 12.66 1.39
C ALA A 60 -2.89 12.08 0.06
N LEU A 61 -2.78 12.84 -1.02
CA LEU A 61 -3.20 12.41 -2.36
C LEU A 61 -2.42 11.19 -2.85
N LEU A 62 -1.10 11.17 -2.67
CA LEU A 62 -0.28 10.01 -3.04
C LEU A 62 -0.69 8.76 -2.24
N GLY A 63 -0.93 8.91 -0.93
CA GLY A 63 -1.43 7.82 -0.10
C GLY A 63 -2.81 7.32 -0.54
N ALA A 64 -3.74 8.23 -0.84
CA ALA A 64 -5.07 7.89 -1.34
C ALA A 64 -5.01 7.14 -2.67
N VAL A 65 -4.31 7.70 -3.66
CA VAL A 65 -4.18 7.10 -5.00
C VAL A 65 -3.50 5.73 -4.90
N GLY A 66 -2.42 5.60 -4.14
CA GLY A 66 -1.73 4.32 -3.93
C GLY A 66 -2.62 3.27 -3.28
N THR A 67 -3.39 3.66 -2.25
CA THR A 67 -4.32 2.74 -1.58
C THR A 67 -5.43 2.28 -2.53
N LEU A 68 -6.05 3.21 -3.26
CA LEU A 68 -7.10 2.88 -4.24
C LEU A 68 -6.56 1.97 -5.35
N ALA A 69 -5.35 2.21 -5.84
CA ALA A 69 -4.71 1.36 -6.85
C ALA A 69 -4.48 -0.07 -6.33
N LEU A 70 -3.97 -0.23 -5.11
CA LEU A 70 -3.75 -1.55 -4.50
C LEU A 70 -5.04 -2.30 -4.22
N LEU A 71 -6.08 -1.61 -3.74
CA LEU A 71 -7.42 -2.20 -3.59
C LEU A 71 -8.00 -2.62 -4.93
N GLY A 72 -7.88 -1.76 -5.96
CA GLY A 72 -8.33 -2.06 -7.32
C GLY A 72 -7.62 -3.28 -7.91
N LEU A 73 -6.30 -3.38 -7.73
CA LEU A 73 -5.52 -4.55 -8.15
C LEU A 73 -5.95 -5.81 -7.39
N GLY A 74 -6.16 -5.73 -6.08
CA GLY A 74 -6.65 -6.84 -5.26
C GLY A 74 -8.03 -7.32 -5.71
N LEU A 75 -8.97 -6.41 -5.96
CA LEU A 75 -10.30 -6.72 -6.46
C LEU A 75 -10.25 -7.33 -7.87
N TRP A 76 -9.46 -6.75 -8.77
CA TRP A 76 -9.27 -7.27 -10.12
C TRP A 76 -8.73 -8.71 -10.10
N ALA A 77 -7.71 -8.98 -9.26
CA ALA A 77 -7.16 -10.31 -9.09
C ALA A 77 -8.19 -11.33 -8.55
N ILE A 78 -9.12 -10.90 -7.70
CA ILE A 78 -10.22 -11.76 -7.23
C ILE A 78 -11.23 -12.04 -8.35
N THR A 79 -11.47 -11.08 -9.25
CA THR A 79 -12.44 -11.22 -10.35
C THR A 79 -11.93 -12.01 -11.56
N GLN A 80 -10.62 -12.13 -11.76
CA GLN A 80 -10.03 -12.93 -12.85
C GLN A 80 -9.99 -14.44 -12.56
N LYS A 81 -11.01 -14.97 -11.88
CA LYS A 81 -11.17 -16.43 -11.72
C LYS A 81 -11.50 -17.11 -13.04
#